data_AF-A0A178J9V5-F1
#
_entry.id   AF-A0A178J9V5-F1
#
_cell.length_a   1.000
_cell.length_b   1.000
_cell.length_c   1.000
_cell.angle_alpha   90.00
_cell.angle_beta   90.00
_cell.angle_gamma   90.00
#
_symmetry.space_group_name_H-M   'P 1'
#
loop_
_entity.id
_entity.type
_entity.pdbx_description
1 polymer ?
#
loop_
_entity_poly.entity_id
_entity_poly.type
_entity_poly.pdbx_seq_one_letter_code
_entity_poly.pdbx_strand_id
1 'polypeptide(L)'
;MVDMQREEWLSLMLCELPDRLLIIDEHGRIVDSFGEATQSDPELTNKYLNRTFSEILPESLAENLQHHFKQALTSGQRKTLQYSMTPCQQLLLSIEELEAWNGVDERWFEASLKPITLASGAKYVLWQEKEITKAHLHQVELKKLAETDELTGILNRRAFMLRLEREFDSPTQQHLSCLMIDIDHFKEINDQVGHLSGDEVIVQVAHICQGLIRSSDYIGRLGGEEFGVVLSRTNAIQAYDIAERIRHSIETTPCQVDDHIILPTVSIGIAELNDHVSSVRELMVQADKAMYYSKQTGRNQVTLYYENLPDIKSTTELKANIRRAS
;
A
#
# COMPACT_ATOMS: atom_id res chain seq x y z
N MET A 1 -14.20 56.27 -1.40
CA MET A 1 -13.99 55.77 -0.03
C MET A 1 -14.37 54.30 0.12
N VAL A 2 -15.57 53.87 -0.29
CA VAL A 2 -16.02 52.47 -0.15
C VAL A 2 -15.20 51.48 -1.01
N ASP A 3 -14.81 51.83 -2.23
CA ASP A 3 -13.98 50.97 -3.10
C ASP A 3 -12.57 50.75 -2.55
N MET A 4 -11.95 51.81 -2.02
CA MET A 4 -10.58 51.76 -1.50
C MET A 4 -10.48 50.85 -0.25
N GLN A 5 -11.51 50.85 0.60
CA GLN A 5 -11.61 49.91 1.71
C GLN A 5 -11.81 48.46 1.23
N ARG A 6 -12.55 48.25 0.13
CA ARG A 6 -12.82 46.91 -0.39
C ARG A 6 -11.57 46.26 -0.98
N GLU A 7 -10.76 47.01 -1.71
CA GLU A 7 -9.46 46.52 -2.22
C GLU A 7 -8.50 46.15 -1.08
N GLU A 8 -8.46 46.98 -0.04
CA GLU A 8 -7.63 46.73 1.15
C GLU A 8 -8.08 45.45 1.88
N TRP A 9 -9.40 45.25 2.08
CA TRP A 9 -9.94 44.01 2.64
C TRP A 9 -9.65 42.78 1.77
N LEU A 10 -9.77 42.89 0.44
CA LEU A 10 -9.49 41.78 -0.47
C LEU A 10 -8.02 41.38 -0.44
N SER A 11 -7.11 42.37 -0.43
CA SER A 11 -5.67 42.13 -0.33
C SER A 11 -5.32 41.42 0.98
N LEU A 12 -5.82 41.92 2.12
CA LEU A 12 -5.62 41.28 3.43
C LEU A 12 -6.17 39.85 3.46
N MET A 13 -7.38 39.62 2.94
CA MET A 13 -7.95 38.27 2.89
C MET A 13 -7.13 37.31 2.03
N LEU A 14 -6.59 37.76 0.89
CA LEU A 14 -5.78 36.95 0.00
C LEU A 14 -4.41 36.60 0.60
N CYS A 15 -3.81 37.50 1.38
CA CYS A 15 -2.55 37.25 2.08
C CYS A 15 -2.70 36.25 3.25
N GLU A 16 -3.85 36.26 3.94
CA GLU A 16 -4.12 35.36 5.06
C GLU A 16 -4.58 33.95 4.62
N LEU A 17 -4.61 33.66 3.31
CA LEU A 17 -4.99 32.34 2.83
C LEU A 17 -3.90 31.30 3.17
N PRO A 18 -4.29 30.15 3.75
CA PRO A 18 -3.34 29.09 4.08
C PRO A 18 -2.84 28.36 2.83
N ASP A 19 -3.64 28.36 1.76
CA ASP A 19 -3.29 27.75 0.47
C ASP A 19 -2.62 28.79 -0.42
N ARG A 20 -1.62 28.36 -1.20
CA ARG A 20 -0.96 29.20 -2.20
C ARG A 20 -1.86 29.32 -3.43
N LEU A 21 -2.08 30.54 -3.90
CA LEU A 21 -2.82 30.86 -5.11
C LEU A 21 -1.89 31.47 -6.15
N LEU A 22 -1.92 30.99 -7.39
CA LEU A 22 -1.24 31.60 -8.52
C LEU A 22 -2.24 31.97 -9.60
N ILE A 23 -2.05 33.14 -10.22
CA ILE A 23 -2.75 33.51 -11.44
C ILE A 23 -1.79 33.27 -12.59
N ILE A 24 -2.18 32.38 -13.51
CA ILE A 24 -1.34 31.99 -14.64
C ILE A 24 -2.04 32.42 -15.94
N ASP A 25 -1.32 33.14 -16.80
CA ASP A 25 -1.84 33.54 -18.12
C ASP A 25 -1.97 32.35 -19.08
N GLU A 26 -2.60 32.53 -20.24
CA GLU A 26 -2.76 31.48 -21.24
C GLU A 26 -1.44 30.92 -21.82
N HIS A 27 -0.32 31.61 -21.61
CA HIS A 27 1.01 31.18 -22.03
C HIS A 27 1.74 30.38 -20.94
N GLY A 28 1.15 30.23 -19.75
CA GLY A 28 1.73 29.50 -18.64
C GLY A 28 2.69 30.32 -17.78
N ARG A 29 2.65 31.66 -17.86
CA ARG A 29 3.43 32.56 -17.00
C ARG A 29 2.63 32.93 -15.76
N ILE A 30 3.30 32.92 -14.62
CA ILE A 30 2.72 33.34 -13.34
C ILE A 30 2.65 34.87 -13.34
N VAL A 31 1.44 35.41 -13.38
CA VAL A 31 1.15 36.84 -13.41
C VAL A 31 0.98 37.41 -12.01
N ASP A 32 0.51 36.58 -11.07
CA ASP A 32 0.31 36.97 -9.68
C ASP A 32 0.37 35.77 -8.73
N SER A 33 0.63 36.03 -7.45
CA SER A 33 0.71 35.03 -6.39
C SER A 33 0.16 35.58 -5.09
N PHE A 34 -0.66 34.78 -4.40
CA PHE A 34 -1.25 35.11 -3.10
C PHE A 34 -1.22 33.91 -2.16
N GLY A 35 -1.51 34.14 -0.88
CA GLY A 35 -1.55 33.11 0.14
C GLY A 35 -0.18 32.51 0.43
N GLU A 36 -0.19 31.46 1.25
CA GLU A 36 0.96 30.96 2.00
C GLU A 36 1.37 32.00 3.05
N ALA A 37 1.36 31.62 4.33
CA ALA A 37 1.78 32.48 5.42
C ALA A 37 3.30 32.74 5.34
N THR A 38 3.76 33.46 4.32
CA THR A 38 5.03 34.19 4.35
C THR A 38 4.83 35.36 5.29
N GLN A 39 4.87 35.09 6.60
CA GLN A 39 4.85 36.15 7.61
C GLN A 39 6.10 37.05 7.57
N SER A 40 7.02 36.93 6.60
CA SER A 40 8.34 37.56 6.77
C SER A 40 9.02 38.17 5.54
N ASP A 41 8.64 37.90 4.28
CA ASP A 41 9.46 38.44 3.18
C ASP A 41 8.72 38.74 1.86
N PRO A 42 8.50 40.02 1.53
CA PRO A 42 8.00 40.48 0.22
C PRO A 42 8.88 40.09 -0.97
N GLU A 43 10.17 39.76 -0.78
CA GLU A 43 11.04 39.30 -1.87
C GLU A 43 10.67 37.89 -2.37
N LEU A 44 10.07 37.04 -1.52
CA LEU A 44 9.63 35.70 -1.91
C LEU A 44 8.38 35.70 -2.80
N THR A 45 7.47 36.66 -2.64
CA THR A 45 6.27 36.79 -3.51
C THR A 45 6.65 37.08 -4.97
N ASN A 46 7.83 37.67 -5.20
CA ASN A 46 8.34 38.04 -6.51
C ASN A 46 9.17 36.94 -7.20
N LYS A 47 9.48 35.85 -6.49
CA LYS A 47 10.41 34.79 -6.93
C LYS A 47 9.90 34.02 -8.16
N TYR A 48 8.59 33.79 -8.21
CA TYR A 48 7.92 33.01 -9.26
C TYR A 48 7.26 33.90 -10.33
N LEU A 49 7.20 35.21 -10.10
CA LEU A 49 6.51 36.15 -10.98
C LEU A 49 7.17 36.21 -12.37
N ASN A 50 6.35 36.28 -13.42
CA ASN A 50 6.73 36.26 -14.83
C ASN A 50 7.49 35.01 -15.31
N ARG A 51 7.60 33.98 -14.47
CA ARG A 51 8.23 32.71 -14.83
C ARG A 51 7.22 31.66 -15.27
N THR A 52 7.70 30.67 -16.01
CA THR A 52 6.94 29.47 -16.40
C THR A 52 7.34 28.27 -15.55
N PHE A 53 6.50 27.23 -15.49
CA PHE A 53 6.81 26.00 -14.75
C PHE A 53 8.17 25.39 -15.12
N SER A 54 8.55 25.39 -16.41
CA SER A 54 9.84 24.87 -16.88
C SER A 54 11.06 25.64 -16.35
N GLU A 55 10.88 26.87 -15.87
CA GLU A 55 11.96 27.69 -15.30
C GLU A 55 12.09 27.53 -13.79
N ILE A 56 11.09 26.93 -13.14
CA ILE A 56 10.98 26.85 -11.68
C ILE A 56 10.91 25.41 -11.15
N LEU A 57 10.65 24.44 -12.04
CA LEU A 57 10.52 23.01 -11.73
C LEU A 57 11.39 22.15 -12.67
N PRO A 58 11.71 20.90 -12.29
CA PRO A 58 12.40 19.96 -13.14
C PRO A 58 11.56 19.59 -14.37
N GLU A 59 12.22 19.26 -15.48
CA GLU A 59 11.60 19.04 -16.78
C GLU A 59 10.40 18.08 -16.74
N SER A 60 10.56 16.89 -16.13
CA SER A 60 9.50 15.87 -16.07
C SER A 60 8.25 16.35 -15.32
N LEU A 61 8.43 17.08 -14.21
CA LEU A 61 7.32 17.63 -13.43
C LEU A 61 6.70 18.81 -14.17
N ALA A 62 7.52 19.71 -14.72
CA ALA A 62 7.05 20.85 -15.50
C ALA A 62 6.20 20.43 -16.69
N GLU A 63 6.63 19.41 -17.46
CA GLU A 63 5.87 18.86 -18.58
C GLU A 63 4.51 18.30 -18.13
N ASN A 64 4.50 17.55 -17.03
CA ASN A 64 3.29 16.97 -16.46
C ASN A 64 2.29 18.08 -16.02
N LEU A 65 2.75 19.04 -15.23
CA LEU A 65 1.91 20.16 -14.77
C LEU A 65 1.42 21.01 -15.95
N GLN A 66 2.27 21.26 -16.94
CA GLN A 66 1.92 22.03 -18.14
C GLN A 66 0.89 21.29 -19.02
N HIS A 67 0.95 19.95 -19.08
CA HIS A 67 -0.06 19.13 -19.73
C HIS A 67 -1.44 19.31 -19.07
N HIS A 68 -1.50 19.18 -17.74
CA HIS A 68 -2.75 19.40 -16.99
C HIS A 68 -3.28 20.84 -17.12
N PHE A 69 -2.38 21.82 -17.12
CA PHE A 69 -2.72 23.23 -17.35
C PHE A 69 -3.37 23.45 -18.73
N LYS A 70 -2.77 22.96 -19.81
CA LYS A 70 -3.34 23.06 -21.16
C LYS A 70 -4.70 22.37 -21.26
N GLN A 71 -4.85 21.22 -20.61
CA GLN A 71 -6.15 20.53 -20.55
C GLN A 71 -7.22 21.34 -19.81
N ALA A 72 -6.87 21.96 -18.67
CA ALA A 72 -7.80 22.81 -17.91
C ALA A 72 -8.27 24.00 -18.76
N LEU A 73 -7.36 24.70 -19.43
CA LEU A 73 -7.69 25.81 -20.34
C LEU A 73 -8.57 25.38 -21.50
N THR A 74 -8.26 24.24 -22.14
CA THR A 74 -8.98 23.77 -23.33
C THR A 74 -10.37 23.24 -22.98
N SER A 75 -10.49 22.51 -21.87
CA SER A 75 -11.77 21.94 -21.42
C SER A 75 -12.69 22.96 -20.77
N GLY A 76 -12.15 24.07 -20.26
CA GLY A 76 -12.92 25.05 -19.48
C GLY A 76 -13.43 24.51 -18.14
N GLN A 77 -12.96 23.33 -17.71
CA GLN A 77 -13.38 22.68 -16.47
C GLN A 77 -12.27 22.71 -15.43
N ARG A 78 -12.68 22.65 -14.15
CA ARG A 78 -11.75 22.48 -13.04
C ARG A 78 -11.01 21.16 -13.17
N LYS A 79 -9.71 21.17 -12.93
CA LYS A 79 -8.87 19.98 -12.81
C LYS A 79 -8.21 19.95 -11.43
N THR A 80 -8.08 18.77 -10.85
CA THR A 80 -7.33 18.55 -9.63
C THR A 80 -6.27 17.49 -9.89
N LEU A 81 -5.07 17.70 -9.35
CA LEU A 81 -3.98 16.74 -9.39
C LEU A 81 -3.23 16.76 -8.07
N GLN A 82 -2.58 15.64 -7.76
CA GLN A 82 -1.65 15.54 -6.65
C GLN A 82 -0.27 15.25 -7.21
N TYR A 83 0.74 15.89 -6.64
CA TYR A 83 2.13 15.69 -7.04
C TYR A 83 3.03 15.88 -5.83
N SER A 84 4.25 15.36 -5.93
CA SER A 84 5.24 15.45 -4.87
C SER A 84 6.51 16.13 -5.34
N MET A 85 7.25 16.66 -4.39
CA MET A 85 8.54 17.29 -4.62
C MET A 85 9.51 16.90 -3.53
N THR A 86 10.76 16.72 -3.91
CA THR A 86 11.92 16.64 -3.02
C THR A 86 12.62 18.00 -2.95
N PRO A 87 13.46 18.26 -1.93
CA PRO A 87 14.13 19.55 -1.81
C PRO A 87 14.99 19.89 -3.04
N CYS A 88 15.70 18.89 -3.60
CA CYS A 88 16.57 19.10 -4.76
C CYS A 88 15.81 19.36 -6.07
N GLN A 89 14.51 19.08 -6.12
CA GLN A 89 13.65 19.36 -7.26
C GLN A 89 13.11 20.79 -7.25
N GLN A 90 13.15 21.49 -6.11
CA GLN A 90 12.72 22.88 -6.05
C GLN A 90 13.90 23.80 -6.35
N LEU A 91 14.02 24.19 -7.62
CA LEU A 91 15.16 24.94 -8.18
C LEU A 91 15.40 26.31 -7.54
N LEU A 92 14.41 26.82 -6.81
CA LEU A 92 14.44 28.15 -6.25
C LEU A 92 14.60 28.17 -4.73
N LEU A 93 14.66 27.04 -4.01
CA LEU A 93 14.67 27.08 -2.54
C LEU A 93 15.79 27.94 -1.93
N SER A 94 15.42 28.77 -0.95
CA SER A 94 16.35 29.43 -0.06
C SER A 94 16.90 28.43 0.97
N ILE A 95 17.98 28.81 1.66
CA ILE A 95 18.56 28.00 2.74
C ILE A 95 17.54 27.80 3.87
N GLU A 96 16.80 28.84 4.24
CA GLU A 96 15.77 28.78 5.28
C GLU A 96 14.61 27.86 4.87
N GLU A 97 14.19 27.90 3.59
CA GLU A 97 13.14 27.01 3.08
C GLU A 97 13.62 25.55 3.07
N LEU A 98 14.90 25.29 2.75
CA LEU A 98 15.56 23.98 2.84
C LEU A 98 15.60 23.46 4.28
N GLU A 99 15.96 24.30 5.26
CA GLU A 99 15.95 23.96 6.68
C GLU A 99 14.54 23.61 7.17
N ALA A 100 13.51 24.30 6.67
CA ALA A 100 12.11 24.03 7.00
C ALA A 100 11.61 22.65 6.52
N TRP A 101 12.35 21.92 5.68
CA TRP A 101 12.02 20.53 5.35
C TRP A 101 12.15 19.59 6.55
N ASN A 102 12.85 19.97 7.63
CA ASN A 102 12.89 19.24 8.91
C ASN A 102 13.15 17.72 8.77
N GLY A 103 13.93 17.31 7.76
CA GLY A 103 14.24 15.89 7.49
C GLY A 103 13.13 15.09 6.78
N VAL A 104 12.10 15.76 6.24
CA VAL A 104 11.12 15.14 5.35
C VAL A 104 11.76 15.00 3.96
N ASP A 105 11.80 13.77 3.43
CA ASP A 105 12.40 13.50 2.12
C ASP A 105 11.56 14.07 0.95
N GLU A 106 10.24 14.09 1.13
CA GLU A 106 9.28 14.42 0.08
C GLU A 106 8.04 15.15 0.64
N ARG A 107 7.68 16.28 0.02
CA ARG A 107 6.44 17.02 0.30
C ARG A 107 5.42 16.77 -0.77
N TRP A 108 4.16 16.65 -0.37
CA TRP A 108 3.04 16.37 -1.25
C TRP A 108 2.12 17.58 -1.36
N PHE A 109 1.66 17.85 -2.57
CA PHE A 109 0.82 18.99 -2.91
C PHE A 109 -0.43 18.53 -3.67
N GLU A 110 -1.57 19.14 -3.38
CA GLU A 110 -2.77 19.07 -4.19
C GLU A 110 -2.96 20.40 -4.91
N ALA A 111 -2.95 20.35 -6.24
CA ALA A 111 -3.21 21.51 -7.09
C ALA A 111 -4.60 21.42 -7.73
N SER A 112 -5.33 22.52 -7.66
CA SER A 112 -6.65 22.72 -8.25
C SER A 112 -6.59 23.86 -9.27
N LEU A 113 -6.73 23.53 -10.53
CA LEU A 113 -6.66 24.45 -11.66
C LEU A 113 -8.08 24.82 -12.09
N LYS A 114 -8.42 26.10 -11.93
CA LYS A 114 -9.70 26.64 -12.35
C LYS A 114 -9.48 27.65 -13.49
N PRO A 115 -9.93 27.35 -14.72
CA PRO A 115 -9.87 28.32 -15.81
C PRO A 115 -10.83 29.47 -15.52
N ILE A 116 -10.37 30.70 -15.76
CA ILE A 116 -11.12 31.94 -15.58
C ILE A 116 -11.00 32.76 -16.87
N THR A 117 -12.12 33.30 -17.33
CA THR A 117 -12.13 34.23 -18.47
C THR A 117 -12.60 35.59 -17.97
N LEU A 118 -11.82 36.63 -18.20
CA LEU A 118 -12.21 38.00 -17.88
C LEU A 118 -13.24 38.52 -18.89
N ALA A 119 -13.94 39.61 -18.54
CA ALA A 119 -14.86 40.28 -19.45
C ALA A 119 -14.19 40.77 -20.74
N SER A 120 -12.87 41.02 -20.71
CA SER A 120 -12.05 41.36 -21.88
C SER A 120 -11.82 40.18 -22.84
N GLY A 121 -12.19 38.96 -22.45
CA GLY A 121 -11.90 37.73 -23.20
C GLY A 121 -10.55 37.10 -22.88
N ALA A 122 -9.69 37.77 -22.07
CA ALA A 122 -8.42 37.22 -21.63
C ALA A 122 -8.64 35.99 -20.73
N LYS A 123 -7.86 34.93 -20.97
CA LYS A 123 -7.94 33.66 -20.25
C LYS A 123 -6.80 33.50 -19.27
N TYR A 124 -7.15 33.02 -18.09
CA TYR A 124 -6.23 32.71 -17.00
C TYR A 124 -6.58 31.35 -16.40
N VAL A 125 -5.66 30.80 -15.63
CA VAL A 125 -5.94 29.71 -14.69
C VAL A 125 -5.62 30.21 -13.30
N LEU A 126 -6.62 30.13 -12.42
CA LEU A 126 -6.39 30.21 -10.99
C LEU A 126 -5.90 28.84 -10.53
N TRP A 127 -4.63 28.79 -10.13
CA TRP A 127 -3.99 27.62 -9.56
C TRP A 127 -4.03 27.74 -8.05
N GLN A 128 -4.80 26.89 -7.40
CA GLN A 128 -4.80 26.76 -5.94
C GLN A 128 -3.98 25.55 -5.55
N GLU A 129 -3.01 25.74 -4.67
CA GLU A 129 -2.08 24.71 -4.22
C GLU A 129 -2.12 24.60 -2.71
N LYS A 130 -2.29 23.36 -2.24
CA LYS A 130 -2.35 23.03 -0.83
C LYS A 130 -1.31 21.97 -0.52
N GLU A 131 -0.49 22.20 0.50
CA GLU A 131 0.36 21.16 1.04
C GLU A 131 -0.49 20.09 1.75
N ILE A 132 -0.33 18.85 1.33
CA ILE A 132 -1.06 17.68 1.87
C ILE A 132 -0.11 16.64 2.47
N THR A 133 1.17 16.93 2.68
CA THR A 133 2.18 15.98 3.19
C THR A 133 1.70 15.23 4.44
N LYS A 134 1.24 15.94 5.47
CA LYS A 134 0.75 15.31 6.71
C LYS A 134 -0.48 14.41 6.47
N ALA A 135 -1.43 14.87 5.65
CA ALA A 135 -2.62 14.10 5.32
C ALA A 135 -2.28 12.85 4.51
N HIS A 136 -1.37 12.98 3.54
CA HIS A 136 -0.87 11.88 2.72
C HIS A 136 -0.14 10.84 3.56
N LEU A 137 0.80 11.25 4.44
CA LEU A 137 1.52 10.35 5.33
C LEU A 137 0.57 9.62 6.29
N HIS A 138 -0.37 10.32 6.91
CA HIS A 138 -1.40 9.67 7.73
C HIS A 138 -2.26 8.69 6.92
N GLN A 139 -2.62 9.02 5.68
CA GLN A 139 -3.39 8.12 4.83
C GLN A 139 -2.59 6.85 4.49
N VAL A 140 -1.30 6.99 4.17
CA VAL A 140 -0.39 5.86 3.91
C VAL A 140 -0.24 4.99 5.15
N GLU A 141 -0.04 5.61 6.32
CA GLU A 141 0.07 4.91 7.61
C GLU A 141 -1.23 4.19 7.97
N LEU A 142 -2.38 4.86 7.87
CA LEU A 142 -3.68 4.26 8.10
C LEU A 142 -3.93 3.10 7.14
N LYS A 143 -3.53 3.23 5.87
CA LYS A 143 -3.64 2.14 4.90
C LYS A 143 -2.74 0.97 5.30
N LYS A 144 -1.51 1.22 5.72
CA LYS A 144 -0.59 0.19 6.22
C LYS A 144 -1.21 -0.54 7.41
N LEU A 145 -1.60 0.18 8.47
CA LEU A 145 -2.26 -0.39 9.65
C LEU A 145 -3.54 -1.17 9.30
N ALA A 146 -4.28 -0.70 8.30
CA ALA A 146 -5.49 -1.35 7.83
C ALA A 146 -5.24 -2.63 7.03
N GLU A 147 -4.07 -2.77 6.39
CA GLU A 147 -3.76 -3.85 5.45
C GLU A 147 -2.69 -4.83 5.96
N THR A 148 -1.88 -4.46 6.96
CA THR A 148 -0.81 -5.30 7.50
C THR A 148 -1.19 -5.96 8.82
N ASP A 149 -0.61 -7.11 9.09
CA ASP A 149 -0.59 -7.74 10.41
C ASP A 149 0.45 -7.05 11.29
N GLU A 150 0.07 -6.64 12.49
CA GLU A 150 0.92 -5.82 13.38
C GLU A 150 2.18 -6.56 13.86
N LEU A 151 2.09 -7.89 14.02
CA LEU A 151 3.22 -8.69 14.47
C LEU A 151 4.23 -8.92 13.35
N THR A 152 3.76 -9.36 12.18
CA THR A 152 4.61 -9.90 11.12
C THR A 152 4.91 -8.91 10.00
N GLY A 153 4.16 -7.80 9.90
CA GLY A 153 4.32 -6.78 8.85
C GLY A 153 3.85 -7.21 7.45
N ILE A 154 3.45 -8.47 7.25
CA ILE A 154 2.85 -8.97 6.01
C ILE A 154 1.35 -8.60 5.95
N LEU A 155 0.63 -9.01 4.90
CA LEU A 155 -0.79 -8.71 4.79
C LEU A 155 -1.57 -9.34 5.96
N ASN A 156 -2.50 -8.59 6.55
CA ASN A 156 -3.49 -9.18 7.44
C ASN A 156 -4.52 -9.98 6.61
N ARG A 157 -5.29 -10.82 7.31
CA ARG A 157 -6.33 -11.65 6.71
C ARG A 157 -7.25 -10.87 5.76
N ARG A 158 -7.70 -9.67 6.15
CA ARG A 158 -8.63 -8.87 5.33
C ARG A 158 -8.00 -8.44 4.01
N ALA A 159 -6.77 -7.92 4.05
CA ALA A 159 -6.08 -7.48 2.85
C ALA A 159 -5.67 -8.65 1.95
N PHE A 160 -5.25 -9.78 2.53
CA PHE A 160 -4.98 -11.00 1.80
C PHE A 160 -6.21 -11.47 1.00
N MET A 161 -7.37 -11.55 1.65
CA MET A 161 -8.62 -11.95 0.99
C MET A 161 -9.00 -11.01 -0.14
N LEU A 162 -8.97 -9.69 0.10
CA LEU A 162 -9.32 -8.68 -0.89
C LEU A 162 -8.41 -8.75 -2.13
N ARG A 163 -7.11 -9.01 -1.93
CA ARG A 163 -6.16 -9.17 -3.04
C ARG A 163 -6.43 -10.47 -3.80
N LEU A 164 -6.70 -11.57 -3.09
CA LEU A 164 -7.03 -12.86 -3.71
C LEU A 164 -8.33 -12.80 -4.53
N GLU A 165 -9.36 -12.11 -4.03
CA GLU A 165 -10.60 -11.87 -4.80
C GLU A 165 -10.32 -11.11 -6.10
N ARG A 166 -9.49 -10.06 -6.06
CA ARG A 166 -9.12 -9.31 -7.27
C ARG A 166 -8.33 -10.15 -8.28
N GLU A 167 -7.44 -11.02 -7.82
CA GLU A 167 -6.67 -11.90 -8.72
C GLU A 167 -7.53 -13.06 -9.25
N PHE A 168 -8.47 -13.56 -8.45
CA PHE A 168 -9.45 -14.57 -8.85
C PHE A 168 -10.43 -14.09 -9.92
N ASP A 169 -10.70 -12.79 -10.05
CA ASP A 169 -11.57 -12.25 -11.11
C ASP A 169 -10.79 -11.75 -12.34
N SER A 170 -9.45 -11.80 -12.31
CA SER A 170 -8.60 -11.24 -13.37
C SER A 170 -8.66 -12.10 -14.65
N PRO A 171 -8.91 -11.56 -15.85
CA PRO A 171 -9.01 -12.35 -17.10
C PRO A 171 -7.67 -12.94 -17.61
N THR A 172 -6.58 -12.79 -16.86
CA THR A 172 -5.22 -13.25 -17.23
C THR A 172 -4.79 -14.56 -16.54
N GLN A 173 -5.74 -15.39 -16.11
CA GLN A 173 -5.58 -16.58 -15.25
C GLN A 173 -4.86 -17.77 -15.90
N GLN A 174 -3.69 -17.56 -16.48
CA GLN A 174 -2.81 -18.69 -16.74
C GLN A 174 -2.10 -19.01 -15.43
N HIS A 175 -2.74 -19.85 -14.61
CA HIS A 175 -2.24 -20.49 -13.38
C HIS A 175 -2.15 -19.57 -12.14
N LEU A 176 -2.99 -19.81 -11.14
CA LEU A 176 -2.94 -19.15 -9.82
C LEU A 176 -2.93 -20.26 -8.78
N SER A 177 -1.95 -20.29 -7.88
CA SER A 177 -1.90 -21.28 -6.80
C SER A 177 -2.00 -20.61 -5.43
N CYS A 178 -2.79 -21.23 -4.55
CA CYS A 178 -2.94 -20.82 -3.16
C CYS A 178 -2.31 -21.87 -2.25
N LEU A 179 -1.51 -21.41 -1.31
CA LEU A 179 -0.85 -22.19 -0.27
C LEU A 179 -1.46 -21.82 1.07
N MET A 180 -1.83 -22.82 1.86
CA MET A 180 -2.13 -22.69 3.28
C MET A 180 -0.97 -23.28 4.07
N ILE A 181 -0.40 -22.51 4.99
CA ILE A 181 0.78 -22.87 5.78
C ILE A 181 0.42 -22.72 7.25
N ASP A 182 0.80 -23.70 8.07
CA ASP A 182 0.62 -23.64 9.51
C ASP A 182 1.85 -24.18 10.24
N ILE A 183 2.23 -23.51 11.34
CA ILE A 183 3.36 -23.90 12.17
C ILE A 183 2.98 -25.10 13.02
N ASP A 184 3.68 -26.20 12.77
CA ASP A 184 3.47 -27.45 13.48
C ASP A 184 3.76 -27.29 14.99
N HIS A 185 2.88 -27.86 15.81
CA HIS A 185 3.03 -27.86 17.27
C HIS A 185 3.20 -26.47 17.90
N PHE A 186 2.69 -25.40 17.25
CA PHE A 186 2.88 -24.02 17.73
C PHE A 186 2.39 -23.79 19.17
N LYS A 187 1.30 -24.46 19.57
CA LYS A 187 0.85 -24.43 20.96
C LYS A 187 1.90 -24.99 21.93
N GLU A 188 2.56 -26.09 21.59
CA GLU A 188 3.62 -26.68 22.43
C GLU A 188 4.84 -25.78 22.50
N ILE A 189 5.18 -25.09 21.39
CA ILE A 189 6.22 -24.07 21.37
C ILE A 189 5.87 -22.95 22.37
N ASN A 190 4.67 -22.38 22.27
CA ASN A 190 4.21 -21.34 23.21
C ASN A 190 4.18 -21.82 24.67
N ASP A 191 3.74 -23.05 24.91
CA ASP A 191 3.67 -23.61 26.26
C ASP A 191 5.09 -23.80 26.87
N GLN A 192 6.13 -23.98 26.04
CA GLN A 192 7.51 -24.18 26.48
C GLN A 192 8.32 -22.89 26.61
N VAL A 193 8.22 -21.97 25.65
CA VAL A 193 9.04 -20.74 25.61
C VAL A 193 8.26 -19.46 25.92
N GLY A 194 6.94 -19.55 26.03
CA GLY A 194 6.06 -18.40 26.27
C GLY A 194 5.61 -17.71 24.97
N HIS A 195 4.52 -16.94 25.08
CA HIS A 195 3.87 -16.32 23.92
C HIS A 195 4.73 -15.29 23.20
N LEU A 196 5.49 -14.46 23.93
CA LEU A 196 6.37 -13.46 23.31
C LEU A 196 7.45 -14.14 22.46
N SER A 197 7.98 -15.27 22.92
CA SER A 197 9.00 -16.01 22.20
C SER A 197 8.41 -16.81 21.03
N GLY A 198 7.16 -17.25 21.14
CA GLY A 198 6.41 -17.82 20.01
C GLY A 198 6.07 -16.79 18.93
N ASP A 199 5.82 -15.53 19.31
CA ASP A 199 5.61 -14.44 18.35
C ASP A 199 6.84 -14.23 17.45
N GLU A 200 8.06 -14.33 17.99
CA GLU A 200 9.31 -14.30 17.20
C GLU A 200 9.39 -15.45 16.18
N VAL A 201 8.90 -16.64 16.54
CA VAL A 201 8.80 -17.78 15.61
C VAL A 201 7.85 -17.44 14.45
N ILE A 202 6.70 -16.82 14.73
CA ILE A 202 5.76 -16.37 13.70
C ILE A 202 6.41 -15.33 12.78
N VAL A 203 7.11 -14.35 13.34
CA VAL A 203 7.83 -13.30 12.60
C VAL A 203 8.89 -13.92 11.68
N GLN A 204 9.68 -14.85 12.19
CA GLN A 204 10.70 -15.52 11.39
C GLN A 204 10.11 -16.33 10.24
N VAL A 205 9.05 -17.10 10.49
CA VAL A 205 8.35 -17.87 9.45
C VAL A 205 7.81 -16.93 8.36
N ALA A 206 7.19 -15.81 8.76
CA ALA A 206 6.71 -14.80 7.82
C ALA A 206 7.82 -14.24 6.93
N HIS A 207 8.96 -13.88 7.52
CA HIS A 207 10.11 -13.35 6.79
C HIS A 207 10.74 -14.38 5.85
N ILE A 208 10.88 -15.64 6.27
CA ILE A 208 11.40 -16.71 5.41
C ILE A 208 10.48 -16.90 4.19
N CYS A 209 9.17 -17.00 4.41
CA CYS A 209 8.22 -17.13 3.32
C CYS A 209 8.28 -15.92 2.37
N GLN A 210 8.29 -14.69 2.90
CA GLN A 210 8.35 -13.47 2.12
C GLN A 210 9.63 -13.35 1.29
N GLY A 211 10.78 -13.79 1.82
CA GLY A 211 12.07 -13.78 1.12
C GLY A 211 12.20 -14.82 0.00
N LEU A 212 11.33 -15.84 -0.03
CA LEU A 212 11.39 -16.94 -1.00
C LEU A 212 10.39 -16.80 -2.17
N ILE A 213 9.44 -15.88 -2.05
CA ILE A 213 8.43 -15.57 -3.08
C ILE A 213 8.82 -14.32 -3.90
N ARG A 214 8.22 -14.14 -5.08
CA ARG A 214 8.52 -13.01 -5.97
C ARG A 214 7.67 -11.79 -5.61
N SER A 215 8.01 -10.63 -6.15
CA SER A 215 7.24 -9.38 -5.93
C SER A 215 5.80 -9.42 -6.48
N SER A 216 5.53 -10.29 -7.47
CA SER A 216 4.17 -10.54 -7.97
C SER A 216 3.32 -11.31 -6.98
N ASP A 217 3.96 -12.18 -6.20
CA ASP A 217 3.33 -13.06 -5.23
C ASP A 217 3.14 -12.32 -3.91
N TYR A 218 2.37 -12.90 -2.99
CA TYR A 218 2.16 -12.28 -1.69
C TYR A 218 1.81 -13.30 -0.61
N ILE A 219 2.09 -12.92 0.62
CA ILE A 219 1.78 -13.66 1.84
C ILE A 219 0.90 -12.81 2.75
N GLY A 220 -0.02 -13.46 3.47
CA GLY A 220 -0.74 -12.87 4.57
C GLY A 220 -0.90 -13.81 5.76
N ARG A 221 -1.05 -13.25 6.96
CA ARG A 221 -1.39 -14.00 8.18
C ARG A 221 -2.90 -14.09 8.30
N LEU A 222 -3.42 -15.31 8.35
CA LEU A 222 -4.86 -15.58 8.39
C LEU A 222 -5.41 -15.60 9.82
N GLY A 223 -4.55 -15.93 10.79
CA GLY A 223 -4.83 -15.88 12.23
C GLY A 223 -3.93 -16.85 13.00
N GLY A 224 -3.62 -16.55 14.25
CA GLY A 224 -2.75 -17.42 15.06
C GLY A 224 -1.41 -17.70 14.35
N GLU A 225 -1.13 -18.96 14.09
CA GLU A 225 0.04 -19.49 13.38
C GLU A 225 -0.19 -19.81 11.89
N GLU A 226 -1.35 -19.44 11.35
CA GLU A 226 -1.76 -19.74 9.97
C GLU A 226 -1.41 -18.62 9.00
N PHE A 227 -0.84 -18.99 7.86
CA PHE A 227 -0.48 -18.12 6.75
C PHE A 227 -1.11 -18.59 5.44
N GLY A 228 -1.42 -17.63 4.58
CA GLY A 228 -1.78 -17.85 3.19
C GLY A 228 -0.71 -17.27 2.27
N VAL A 229 -0.30 -18.02 1.25
CA VAL A 229 0.57 -17.52 0.18
C VAL A 229 -0.15 -17.69 -1.16
N VAL A 230 -0.09 -16.66 -1.99
CA VAL A 230 -0.64 -16.71 -3.36
C VAL A 230 0.49 -16.53 -4.34
N LEU A 231 0.59 -17.49 -5.26
CA LEU A 231 1.59 -17.54 -6.31
C LEU A 231 0.91 -17.26 -7.64
N SER A 232 1.14 -16.06 -8.16
CA SER A 232 0.54 -15.62 -9.42
C SER A 232 1.30 -16.27 -10.59
N ARG A 233 0.57 -16.66 -11.64
CA ARG A 233 1.14 -17.31 -12.84
C ARG A 233 1.97 -18.57 -12.54
N THR A 234 1.50 -19.35 -11.58
CA THR A 234 2.20 -20.51 -11.04
C THR A 234 1.22 -21.69 -10.92
N ASN A 235 1.53 -22.79 -11.60
CA ASN A 235 0.73 -24.02 -11.53
C ASN A 235 1.06 -24.85 -10.27
N ALA A 236 0.27 -25.89 -9.99
CA ALA A 236 0.41 -26.70 -8.78
C ALA A 236 1.81 -27.32 -8.62
N ILE A 237 2.43 -27.78 -9.71
CA ILE A 237 3.76 -28.42 -9.66
C ILE A 237 4.84 -27.40 -9.31
N GLN A 238 4.81 -26.22 -9.96
CA GLN A 238 5.74 -25.13 -9.63
C GLN A 238 5.50 -24.59 -8.22
N ALA A 239 4.24 -24.53 -7.78
CA ALA A 239 3.86 -24.15 -6.43
C ALA A 239 4.40 -25.14 -5.40
N TYR A 240 4.41 -26.45 -5.73
CA TYR A 240 5.00 -27.50 -4.90
C TYR A 240 6.50 -27.29 -4.69
N ASP A 241 7.25 -27.00 -5.75
CA ASP A 241 8.69 -26.72 -5.64
C ASP A 241 8.99 -25.50 -4.75
N ILE A 242 8.17 -24.45 -4.84
CA ILE A 242 8.28 -23.26 -3.99
C ILE A 242 7.92 -23.59 -2.54
N ALA A 243 6.83 -24.34 -2.32
CA ALA A 243 6.40 -24.76 -0.99
C ALA A 243 7.44 -25.66 -0.30
N GLU A 244 8.06 -26.62 -1.00
CA GLU A 244 9.13 -27.45 -0.44
C GLU A 244 10.36 -26.62 -0.08
N ARG A 245 10.72 -25.62 -0.89
CA ARG A 245 11.77 -24.67 -0.54
C ARG A 245 11.43 -23.87 0.73
N ILE A 246 10.19 -23.39 0.85
CA ILE A 246 9.71 -22.69 2.05
C ILE A 246 9.81 -23.62 3.26
N ARG A 247 9.22 -24.82 3.18
CA ARG A 247 9.22 -25.81 4.26
C ARG A 247 10.63 -26.15 4.72
N HIS A 248 11.52 -26.47 3.78
CA HIS A 248 12.90 -26.82 4.09
C HIS A 248 13.68 -25.64 4.68
N SER A 249 13.46 -24.42 4.18
CA SER A 249 14.10 -23.22 4.73
C SER A 249 13.65 -22.96 6.16
N ILE A 250 12.38 -23.18 6.48
CA ILE A 250 11.85 -23.01 7.85
C ILE A 250 12.46 -24.08 8.78
N GLU A 251 12.42 -25.35 8.37
CA GLU A 251 12.98 -26.48 9.14
C GLU A 251 14.48 -26.33 9.43
N THR A 252 15.24 -25.74 8.50
CA THR A 252 16.71 -25.65 8.61
C THR A 252 17.21 -24.31 9.15
N THR A 253 16.34 -23.32 9.35
CA THR A 253 16.73 -22.01 9.90
C THR A 253 16.38 -21.98 11.40
N PRO A 254 17.38 -22.03 12.30
CA PRO A 254 17.12 -21.94 13.73
C PRO A 254 16.52 -20.58 14.10
N CYS A 255 15.49 -20.58 14.92
CA CYS A 255 14.94 -19.40 15.56
C CYS A 255 15.56 -19.27 16.95
N GLN A 256 16.44 -18.29 17.11
CA GLN A 256 17.08 -17.99 18.39
C GLN A 256 16.20 -16.99 19.14
N VAL A 257 15.59 -17.45 20.23
CA VAL A 257 14.70 -16.61 21.04
C VAL A 257 15.06 -16.79 22.51
N ASP A 258 15.44 -15.68 23.15
CA ASP A 258 16.00 -15.68 24.50
C ASP A 258 17.18 -16.67 24.62
N ASP A 259 17.05 -17.68 25.47
CA ASP A 259 18.04 -18.75 25.69
C ASP A 259 17.71 -20.04 24.92
N HIS A 260 16.72 -20.02 24.02
CA HIS A 260 16.23 -21.19 23.28
C HIS A 260 16.60 -21.15 21.79
N ILE A 261 16.86 -22.34 21.25
CA ILE A 261 16.98 -22.57 19.81
C ILE A 261 15.79 -23.41 19.39
N ILE A 262 14.89 -22.82 18.60
CA ILE A 262 13.67 -23.46 18.11
C ILE A 262 13.86 -23.77 16.62
N LEU A 263 13.56 -25.00 16.22
CA LEU A 263 13.53 -25.41 14.82
C LEU A 263 12.06 -25.71 14.46
N PRO A 264 11.28 -24.68 14.11
CA PRO A 264 9.88 -24.89 13.76
C PRO A 264 9.79 -25.70 12.47
N THR A 265 8.74 -26.50 12.34
CA THR A 265 8.34 -27.11 11.06
C THR A 265 6.98 -26.58 10.66
N VAL A 266 6.64 -26.74 9.38
CA VAL A 266 5.34 -26.32 8.85
C VAL A 266 4.68 -27.43 8.04
N SER A 267 3.36 -27.48 8.13
CA SER A 267 2.52 -28.25 7.23
C SER A 267 1.98 -27.31 6.15
N ILE A 268 2.11 -27.69 4.88
CA ILE A 268 1.68 -26.85 3.74
C ILE A 268 0.69 -27.60 2.85
N GLY A 269 -0.42 -26.96 2.52
CA GLY A 269 -1.39 -27.43 1.55
C GLY A 269 -1.46 -26.50 0.34
N ILE A 270 -1.56 -27.06 -0.86
CA ILE A 270 -1.60 -26.30 -2.11
C ILE A 270 -2.89 -26.60 -2.85
N ALA A 271 -3.52 -25.58 -3.43
CA ALA A 271 -4.54 -25.73 -4.45
C ALA A 271 -4.28 -24.79 -5.62
N GLU A 272 -4.44 -25.30 -6.84
CA GLU A 272 -4.38 -24.50 -8.08
C GLU A 272 -5.80 -24.14 -8.53
N LEU A 273 -5.98 -22.86 -8.90
CA LEU A 273 -7.16 -22.38 -9.57
C LEU A 273 -7.31 -23.07 -10.93
N ASN A 274 -8.44 -23.74 -11.11
CA ASN A 274 -8.83 -24.43 -12.33
C ASN A 274 -10.33 -24.23 -12.59
N ASP A 275 -10.82 -24.73 -13.72
CA ASP A 275 -12.21 -24.56 -14.17
C ASP A 275 -13.27 -25.13 -13.20
N HIS A 276 -12.87 -25.99 -12.25
CA HIS A 276 -13.75 -26.57 -11.24
C HIS A 276 -13.82 -25.77 -9.93
N VAL A 277 -13.01 -24.72 -9.79
CA VAL A 277 -12.98 -23.86 -8.60
C VAL A 277 -13.81 -22.61 -8.87
N SER A 278 -14.96 -22.52 -8.21
CA SER A 278 -15.98 -21.48 -8.46
C SER A 278 -15.83 -20.22 -7.62
N SER A 279 -14.96 -20.23 -6.61
CA SER A 279 -14.75 -19.08 -5.73
C SER A 279 -13.40 -19.13 -5.00
N VAL A 280 -12.93 -17.96 -4.54
CA VAL A 280 -11.79 -17.85 -3.61
C VAL A 280 -11.96 -18.76 -2.39
N ARG A 281 -13.18 -18.81 -1.83
CA ARG A 281 -13.48 -19.65 -0.67
C ARG A 281 -13.22 -21.12 -0.97
N GLU A 282 -13.65 -21.60 -2.14
CA GLU A 282 -13.42 -22.98 -2.55
C GLU A 282 -11.93 -23.27 -2.73
N LEU A 283 -11.19 -22.37 -3.38
CA LEU A 283 -9.73 -22.49 -3.54
C LEU A 283 -9.01 -22.64 -2.20
N MET A 284 -9.35 -21.78 -1.23
CA MET A 284 -8.75 -21.82 0.10
C MET A 284 -9.16 -23.08 0.88
N VAL A 285 -10.41 -23.52 0.77
CA VAL A 285 -10.86 -24.77 1.42
C VAL A 285 -10.11 -25.98 0.86
N GLN A 286 -9.81 -26.00 -0.43
CA GLN A 286 -9.02 -27.07 -1.05
C GLN A 286 -7.57 -27.07 -0.53
N ALA A 287 -6.93 -25.90 -0.46
CA ALA A 287 -5.58 -25.76 0.09
C ALA A 287 -5.55 -26.11 1.58
N ASP A 288 -6.54 -25.68 2.36
CA ASP A 288 -6.68 -25.98 3.78
C ASP A 288 -6.85 -27.49 4.03
N LYS A 289 -7.68 -28.18 3.24
CA LYS A 289 -7.80 -29.65 3.30
C LYS A 289 -6.46 -30.35 3.07
N ALA A 290 -5.67 -29.89 2.10
CA ALA A 290 -4.34 -30.42 1.83
C ALA A 290 -3.35 -30.15 2.99
N MET A 291 -3.41 -28.96 3.59
CA MET A 291 -2.59 -28.60 4.75
C MET A 291 -2.97 -29.47 5.96
N TYR A 292 -4.26 -29.66 6.17
CA TYR A 292 -4.78 -30.50 7.24
C TYR A 292 -4.40 -31.98 7.06
N TYR A 293 -4.44 -32.49 5.83
CA TYR A 293 -3.91 -33.82 5.51
C TYR A 293 -2.42 -33.92 5.89
N SER A 294 -1.62 -32.90 5.56
CA SER A 294 -0.21 -32.83 5.97
C SER A 294 -0.04 -32.92 7.49
N LYS A 295 -0.86 -32.18 8.25
CA LYS A 295 -0.86 -32.23 9.73
C LYS A 295 -1.17 -33.61 10.30
N GLN A 296 -2.08 -34.36 9.67
CA GLN A 296 -2.51 -35.67 10.19
C GLN A 296 -1.61 -36.83 9.76
N THR A 297 -0.88 -36.69 8.65
CA THR A 297 -0.12 -37.81 8.06
C THR A 297 1.38 -37.77 8.33
N GLY A 298 1.87 -36.76 9.05
CA GLY A 298 3.29 -36.71 9.43
C GLY A 298 3.79 -35.34 9.86
N ARG A 299 3.06 -34.26 9.54
CA ARG A 299 3.54 -32.87 9.64
C ARG A 299 4.79 -32.64 8.81
N ASN A 300 5.36 -31.43 8.84
CA ASN A 300 6.60 -31.10 8.13
C ASN A 300 6.62 -31.60 6.67
N GLN A 301 5.54 -31.34 5.93
CA GLN A 301 5.40 -31.81 4.54
C GLN A 301 4.46 -30.90 3.75
N VAL A 302 4.58 -31.01 2.42
CA VAL A 302 3.74 -30.32 1.46
C VAL A 302 2.78 -31.32 0.80
N THR A 303 1.50 -30.98 0.73
CA THR A 303 0.48 -31.78 0.03
C THR A 303 -0.20 -30.95 -1.06
N LEU A 304 -0.29 -31.51 -2.26
CA LEU A 304 -1.14 -30.98 -3.34
C LEU A 304 -2.58 -31.46 -3.16
N TYR A 305 -3.54 -30.54 -3.27
CA TYR A 305 -4.95 -30.92 -3.32
C TYR A 305 -5.27 -31.68 -4.60
N TYR A 306 -6.12 -32.71 -4.46
CA TYR A 306 -6.78 -33.40 -5.55
C TYR A 306 -8.19 -33.83 -5.10
N GLU A 307 -9.10 -34.06 -6.05
CA GLU A 307 -10.54 -34.24 -5.80
C GLU A 307 -10.88 -35.33 -4.75
N ASN A 308 -10.06 -36.38 -4.67
CA ASN A 308 -10.25 -37.52 -3.77
C ASN A 308 -9.25 -37.54 -2.60
N LEU A 309 -8.74 -36.39 -2.19
CA LEU A 309 -7.87 -36.30 -1.02
C LEU A 309 -8.64 -36.81 0.22
N PRO A 310 -8.10 -37.78 0.98
CA PRO A 310 -8.81 -38.36 2.12
C PRO A 310 -9.20 -37.31 3.16
N ASP A 311 -10.48 -37.31 3.55
CA ASP A 311 -10.98 -36.52 4.69
C ASP A 311 -10.56 -37.22 5.99
N ILE A 312 -9.36 -36.92 6.48
CA ILE A 312 -8.83 -37.49 7.73
C ILE A 312 -9.49 -36.75 8.89
N LYS A 313 -10.78 -37.02 9.15
CA LYS A 313 -11.45 -36.46 10.33
C LYS A 313 -10.67 -36.84 11.58
N SER A 314 -10.20 -35.82 12.31
CA SER A 314 -9.63 -35.96 13.64
C SER A 314 -10.51 -36.90 14.48
N THR A 315 -9.91 -37.97 14.98
CA THR A 315 -10.55 -38.85 15.98
C THR A 315 -10.82 -38.13 17.32
N THR A 316 -10.53 -36.82 17.39
CA THR A 316 -10.71 -35.96 18.57
C THR A 316 -12.01 -35.12 18.51
N GLU A 317 -12.81 -35.19 17.44
CA GLU A 317 -14.07 -34.46 17.36
C GLU A 317 -15.27 -35.25 17.90
N LEU A 318 -15.44 -35.23 19.22
CA LEU A 318 -16.75 -35.20 19.86
C LEU A 318 -16.63 -34.70 21.32
N LYS A 319 -16.12 -33.47 21.50
CA LYS A 319 -16.30 -32.72 22.76
C LYS A 319 -17.12 -31.43 22.61
N ALA A 320 -17.46 -31.00 21.41
CA ALA A 320 -18.40 -29.91 21.20
C ALA A 320 -19.78 -30.47 20.82
N ASN A 321 -20.78 -30.23 21.67
CA ASN A 321 -22.19 -30.49 21.38
C ASN A 321 -22.69 -29.48 20.33
N ILE A 322 -22.31 -29.65 19.06
CA ILE A 322 -22.82 -28.84 17.96
C ILE A 322 -24.20 -29.39 17.58
N ARG A 323 -25.26 -28.76 18.11
CA ARG A 323 -26.64 -29.03 17.67
C ARG A 323 -26.91 -28.15 16.45
N ARG A 324 -27.40 -28.76 15.35
CA ARG A 324 -27.99 -28.00 14.24
C ARG A 324 -29.17 -27.20 14.78
N ALA A 325 -29.17 -25.89 14.54
CA ALA A 325 -30.37 -25.08 14.72
C ALA A 325 -31.45 -25.62 13.76
N SER A 326 -32.63 -25.92 14.31
CA SER A 326 -33.81 -26.37 13.55
C SER A 326 -34.41 -25.24 12.73
#